data_AF-A0A915CCG2-F1
#
_entry.id   AF-A0A915CCG2-F1
#
_cell.length_a   1.000
_cell.length_b   1.000
_cell.length_c   1.000
_cell.angle_alpha   90.00
_cell.angle_beta   90.00
_cell.angle_gamma   90.00
#
_symmetry.space_group_name_H-M   'P 1'
#
loop_
_entity.id
_entity.type
_entity.pdbx_description
1 polymer ?
#
loop_
_entity_poly.entity_id
_entity_poly.type
_entity_poly.pdbx_seq_one_letter_code
_entity_poly.pdbx_strand_id
1 'polypeptide(L)'
;MAEYSSMDVCPLPLPPRCAPSGALSRLPTTNVNSPVPPEKAAPSCPGHSFRKLQIVLIIDQKAAKNLRVREMACNDVQKVADSLNVNLIRLDFDRLDFGETNALDVFYNADIALVDVSITQQQPSLCYHIGVRESMGQSYNIILTHFTDETSELLVKALRKTLAHLPMIVYILPNDNSSLVSVDKSSKIDNIAQLKADIEQISEKPYLKSGRLISFRSRMRQALKSVQIEASAHSREKFLSDLRKARETEDVAEANRFLDKMRHRLDNPDVLSVDTLYQFMLSYRDNQNYDAMISLIDDLSRIENCSIVNAQAVRFLYAFALNRRNKEGDRDRALETVLQIISDNTDGTVSPDVVCLAGRIYKDKFINSNYEDRESLDKAIEWYRKAFDVSPLEYSGINLTTLLRARGETFENNSEMQQIAVVLNSLLGRKGALANLSEYWDVATYFEVSVLAEDYPKACQAALKMAILKPPIWFLKSTMENIKLINRCAATM
;
A
#
# COMPACT_ATOMS: atom_id res chain seq x y z
N MET A 1 -14.13 -46.21 -16.75
CA MET A 1 -14.12 -44.83 -17.27
C MET A 1 -14.54 -43.91 -16.16
N ALA A 2 -13.57 -43.25 -15.51
CA ALA A 2 -13.78 -42.11 -14.65
C ALA A 2 -12.56 -41.21 -14.89
N GLU A 3 -12.81 -40.06 -15.50
CA GLU A 3 -11.80 -39.08 -15.90
C GLU A 3 -11.20 -38.43 -14.65
N TYR A 4 -9.89 -38.61 -14.45
CA TYR A 4 -9.10 -37.82 -13.52
C TYR A 4 -8.71 -36.52 -14.24
N SER A 5 -9.45 -35.44 -13.98
CA SER A 5 -9.16 -34.10 -14.46
C SER A 5 -8.57 -33.24 -13.33
N SER A 6 -7.61 -32.39 -13.71
CA SER A 6 -6.87 -31.40 -12.91
C SER A 6 -5.71 -31.92 -12.03
N MET A 7 -4.54 -32.09 -12.66
CA MET A 7 -3.27 -31.95 -11.95
C MET A 7 -2.97 -30.46 -11.76
N ASP A 8 -3.51 -29.90 -10.67
CA ASP A 8 -3.12 -28.59 -10.16
C ASP A 8 -1.60 -28.61 -9.89
N VAL A 9 -0.83 -27.71 -10.48
CA VAL A 9 0.65 -27.61 -10.31
C VAL A 9 0.97 -26.90 -8.97
N CYS A 10 2.21 -26.47 -8.60
CA CYS A 10 2.47 -25.70 -7.36
C CYS A 10 3.20 -24.33 -7.43
N PRO A 11 3.10 -23.45 -6.39
CA PRO A 11 3.74 -22.11 -6.31
C PRO A 11 5.26 -22.06 -6.05
N LEU A 12 5.87 -20.90 -6.33
CA LEU A 12 7.20 -20.47 -5.89
C LEU A 12 7.31 -20.30 -4.36
N PRO A 13 8.43 -20.68 -3.73
CA PRO A 13 8.88 -20.09 -2.46
C PRO A 13 9.22 -18.61 -2.67
N LEU A 14 8.62 -17.71 -1.90
CA LEU A 14 9.17 -16.36 -1.69
C LEU A 14 9.66 -16.27 -0.23
N PRO A 15 10.68 -15.43 0.06
CA PRO A 15 11.25 -15.33 1.40
C PRO A 15 10.20 -14.98 2.47
N PRO A 16 10.43 -15.39 3.73
CA PRO A 16 9.52 -15.06 4.82
C PRO A 16 9.46 -13.56 5.08
N ARG A 17 8.33 -13.17 5.68
CA ARG A 17 7.96 -11.81 6.11
C ARG A 17 9.16 -11.09 6.77
N CYS A 18 9.55 -9.92 6.25
CA CYS A 18 10.18 -8.94 7.13
C CYS A 18 9.15 -8.58 8.22
N ALA A 19 9.52 -8.79 9.48
CA ALA A 19 8.79 -8.25 10.62
C ALA A 19 8.65 -6.72 10.48
N PRO A 20 7.59 -6.10 11.02
CA PRO A 20 7.45 -4.64 11.00
C PRO A 20 8.70 -4.00 11.63
N SER A 21 9.28 -3.02 10.93
CA SER A 21 10.47 -2.29 11.37
C SER A 21 10.20 -1.57 12.70
N GLY A 22 10.51 -2.23 13.80
CA GLY A 22 10.69 -1.66 15.12
C GLY A 22 12.13 -1.94 15.57
N ALA A 23 12.85 -0.88 15.96
CA ALA A 23 14.21 -0.87 16.50
C ALA A 23 15.37 -1.05 15.49
N LEU A 24 15.93 0.11 15.10
CA LEU A 24 17.31 0.25 14.63
C LEU A 24 18.29 -0.25 15.71
N SER A 25 18.80 -1.47 15.58
CA SER A 25 19.98 -1.92 16.33
C SER A 25 21.25 -1.57 15.53
N ARG A 26 21.98 -0.56 15.99
CA ARG A 26 23.32 -0.18 15.54
C ARG A 26 24.30 -1.36 15.61
N LEU A 27 25.05 -1.59 14.55
CA LEU A 27 26.32 -2.34 14.53
C LEU A 27 27.31 -1.64 13.57
N PRO A 28 28.64 -1.86 13.71
CA PRO A 28 29.62 -0.78 13.79
C PRO A 28 30.15 -0.27 12.46
N THR A 29 30.54 1.00 12.48
CA THR A 29 31.18 1.76 11.40
C THR A 29 32.60 1.26 11.07
N THR A 30 32.84 0.87 9.82
CA THR A 30 34.16 0.92 9.19
C THR A 30 34.17 2.02 8.14
N ASN A 31 35.06 3.00 8.35
CA ASN A 31 35.23 4.19 7.53
C ASN A 31 35.79 3.85 6.14
N VAL A 32 35.05 4.18 5.08
CA VAL A 32 35.64 4.50 3.77
C VAL A 32 34.90 5.72 3.21
N ASN A 33 35.62 6.84 3.13
CA ASN A 33 35.17 8.11 2.56
C ASN A 33 35.05 8.02 1.03
N SER A 34 33.86 8.30 0.49
CA SER A 34 33.68 8.84 -0.87
C SER A 34 32.28 9.49 -0.98
N PRO A 35 32.12 10.67 -1.59
CA PRO A 35 30.86 11.41 -1.58
C PRO A 35 29.87 10.89 -2.63
N VAL A 36 28.70 10.46 -2.18
CA VAL A 36 27.55 10.12 -3.03
C VAL A 36 26.74 11.41 -3.30
N PRO A 37 26.40 11.74 -4.56
CA PRO A 37 25.57 12.90 -4.86
C PRO A 37 24.10 12.66 -4.48
N PRO A 38 23.30 13.71 -4.21
CA PRO A 38 21.93 13.56 -3.74
C PRO A 38 21.03 12.95 -4.82
N GLU A 39 20.42 11.82 -4.47
CA GLU A 39 19.40 11.12 -5.24
C GLU A 39 18.22 12.07 -5.53
N LYS A 40 17.95 12.30 -6.82
CA LYS A 40 16.79 13.08 -7.26
C LYS A 40 15.52 12.29 -6.94
N ALA A 41 14.59 12.91 -6.22
CA ALA A 41 13.24 12.42 -6.02
C ALA A 41 12.60 12.03 -7.37
N ALA A 42 12.15 10.78 -7.49
CA ALA A 42 11.38 10.30 -8.63
C ALA A 42 10.10 11.15 -8.80
N PRO A 43 9.65 11.40 -10.05
CA PRO A 43 8.48 12.22 -10.29
C PRO A 43 7.21 11.51 -9.80
N SER A 44 6.38 12.25 -9.07
CA SER A 44 5.04 11.85 -8.67
C SER A 44 4.22 11.40 -9.89
N CYS A 45 3.72 10.16 -9.87
CA CYS A 45 2.79 9.65 -10.88
C CYS A 45 1.54 10.55 -10.98
N PRO A 46 1.09 10.95 -12.18
CA PRO A 46 -0.11 11.76 -12.33
C PRO A 46 -1.38 10.91 -12.30
N GLY A 47 -2.37 11.36 -11.52
CA GLY A 47 -3.78 11.19 -11.86
C GLY A 47 -4.55 10.02 -11.27
N HIS A 48 -4.55 9.82 -9.94
CA HIS A 48 -5.71 9.18 -9.31
C HIS A 48 -6.82 10.21 -9.14
N SER A 49 -7.98 9.97 -9.76
CA SER A 49 -9.18 10.78 -9.56
C SER A 49 -9.70 10.56 -8.14
N PHE A 50 -9.20 11.33 -7.17
CA PHE A 50 -9.71 11.34 -5.81
C PHE A 50 -11.19 11.74 -5.82
N ARG A 51 -12.02 11.10 -4.98
CA ARG A 51 -13.36 11.60 -4.72
C ARG A 51 -13.26 13.04 -4.23
N LYS A 52 -14.05 13.96 -4.78
CA LYS A 52 -14.02 15.35 -4.34
C LYS A 52 -14.62 15.40 -2.93
N LEU A 53 -13.81 15.76 -1.94
CA LEU A 53 -14.28 15.96 -0.57
C LEU A 53 -15.40 17.01 -0.57
N GLN A 54 -16.49 16.72 0.13
CA GLN A 54 -17.54 17.70 0.37
C GLN A 54 -17.21 18.53 1.60
N ILE A 55 -17.04 19.82 1.40
CA ILE A 55 -16.77 20.79 2.45
C ILE A 55 -17.99 21.68 2.57
N VAL A 56 -18.54 21.80 3.78
CA VAL A 56 -19.55 22.81 4.10
C VAL A 56 -18.87 23.99 4.80
N LEU A 57 -19.13 25.21 4.32
CA LEU A 57 -18.65 26.45 4.93
C LEU A 57 -19.83 27.25 5.46
N ILE A 58 -19.80 27.51 6.77
CA ILE A 58 -20.70 28.46 7.42
C ILE A 58 -19.89 29.70 7.76
N ILE A 59 -20.18 30.79 7.05
CA ILE A 59 -19.62 32.10 7.33
C ILE A 59 -20.70 33.15 7.05
N ASP A 60 -21.01 33.96 8.05
CA ASP A 60 -22.09 34.94 7.93
C ASP A 60 -21.67 36.09 7.00
N GLN A 61 -22.47 36.33 5.96
CA GLN A 61 -22.28 37.43 5.00
C GLN A 61 -23.39 38.49 5.08
N LYS A 62 -24.16 38.51 6.18
CA LYS A 62 -25.31 39.40 6.38
C LYS A 62 -25.06 40.45 7.47
N ALA A 63 -24.36 40.08 8.54
CA ALA A 63 -24.05 40.98 9.63
C ALA A 63 -23.07 42.09 9.18
N ALA A 64 -23.41 43.35 9.46
CA ALA A 64 -22.64 44.50 8.96
C ALA A 64 -21.22 44.60 9.54
N LYS A 65 -21.04 44.25 10.83
CA LYS A 65 -19.74 44.35 11.50
C LYS A 65 -18.74 43.38 10.86
N ASN A 66 -17.61 43.92 10.38
CA ASN A 66 -16.52 43.17 9.73
C ASN A 66 -16.92 42.37 8.48
N LEU A 67 -18.01 42.77 7.79
CA LEU A 67 -18.54 42.07 6.62
C LEU A 67 -17.49 41.83 5.53
N ARG A 68 -16.78 42.89 5.15
CA ARG A 68 -15.73 42.85 4.11
C ARG A 68 -14.67 41.77 4.39
N VAL A 69 -14.26 41.62 5.65
CA VAL A 69 -13.24 40.64 6.04
C VAL A 69 -13.77 39.21 5.90
N ARG A 70 -15.03 38.96 6.28
CA ARG A 70 -15.68 37.66 6.10
C ARG A 70 -15.88 37.31 4.63
N GLU A 71 -16.22 38.28 3.78
CA GLU A 71 -16.29 38.09 2.33
C GLU A 71 -14.92 37.72 1.73
N MET A 72 -13.85 38.40 2.17
CA MET A 72 -12.48 38.06 1.77
C MET A 72 -12.10 36.64 2.21
N ALA A 73 -12.44 36.24 3.44
CA ALA A 73 -12.17 34.90 3.94
C ALA A 73 -12.92 33.84 3.14
N CYS A 74 -14.20 34.06 2.86
CA CYS A 74 -15.02 33.18 2.03
C CYS A 74 -14.44 33.00 0.61
N ASN A 75 -14.02 34.10 -0.02
CA ASN A 75 -13.38 34.08 -1.34
C ASN A 75 -12.03 33.34 -1.32
N ASP A 76 -11.25 33.48 -0.25
CA ASP A 76 -9.99 32.77 -0.07
C ASP A 76 -10.21 31.27 0.13
N VAL A 77 -11.23 30.86 0.90
CA VAL A 77 -11.61 29.45 1.05
C VAL A 77 -12.06 28.87 -0.29
N GLN A 78 -12.86 29.59 -1.08
CA GLN A 78 -13.26 29.16 -2.42
C GLN A 78 -12.05 28.91 -3.32
N LYS A 79 -11.12 29.86 -3.40
CA LYS A 79 -9.90 29.70 -4.22
C LYS A 79 -9.05 28.51 -3.78
N VAL A 80 -9.01 28.22 -2.48
CA VAL A 80 -8.32 27.03 -1.96
C VAL A 80 -9.07 25.76 -2.37
N ALA A 81 -10.39 25.74 -2.25
CA ALA A 81 -11.23 24.61 -2.64
C ALA A 81 -11.06 24.27 -4.12
N ASP A 82 -11.11 25.27 -5.00
CA ASP A 82 -10.89 25.12 -6.44
C ASP A 82 -9.49 24.56 -6.72
N SER A 83 -8.46 25.06 -6.02
CA SER A 83 -7.07 24.60 -6.19
C SER A 83 -6.83 23.17 -5.69
N LEU A 84 -7.68 22.66 -4.79
CA LEU A 84 -7.61 21.30 -4.26
C LEU A 84 -8.62 20.35 -4.93
N ASN A 85 -9.42 20.86 -5.89
CA ASN A 85 -10.48 20.12 -6.56
C ASN A 85 -11.49 19.48 -5.57
N VAL A 86 -11.84 20.19 -4.50
CA VAL A 86 -12.85 19.77 -3.51
C VAL A 86 -14.17 20.50 -3.74
N ASN A 87 -15.29 19.90 -3.36
CA ASN A 87 -16.61 20.51 -3.50
C ASN A 87 -16.90 21.39 -2.29
N LEU A 88 -17.03 22.70 -2.46
CA LEU A 88 -17.34 23.64 -1.39
C LEU A 88 -18.80 24.09 -1.49
N ILE A 89 -19.58 23.79 -0.46
CA ILE A 89 -20.97 24.23 -0.31
C ILE A 89 -21.01 25.30 0.77
N ARG A 90 -21.56 26.47 0.43
CA ARG A 90 -21.80 27.54 1.41
C ARG A 90 -23.18 27.37 2.02
N LEU A 91 -23.26 27.44 3.34
CA LEU A 91 -24.51 27.28 4.06
C LEU A 91 -24.77 28.50 4.95
N ASP A 92 -25.96 29.08 4.79
CA ASP A 92 -26.42 30.20 5.62
C ASP A 92 -26.67 29.73 7.06
N PHE A 93 -26.15 30.50 8.02
CA PHE A 93 -26.38 30.24 9.44
C PHE A 93 -27.86 30.13 9.79
N ASP A 94 -28.69 31.08 9.32
CA ASP A 94 -30.13 31.13 9.65
C ASP A 94 -30.87 29.85 9.24
N ARG A 95 -30.47 29.23 8.11
CA ARG A 95 -31.10 28.00 7.62
C ARG A 95 -30.73 26.80 8.49
N LEU A 96 -29.50 26.77 8.98
CA LEU A 96 -29.04 25.75 9.91
C LEU A 96 -29.68 25.93 11.29
N ASP A 97 -29.69 27.16 11.81
CA ASP A 97 -30.23 27.53 13.13
C ASP A 97 -31.75 27.31 13.21
N PHE A 98 -32.48 27.60 12.13
CA PHE A 98 -33.91 27.31 12.01
C PHE A 98 -34.21 25.80 11.86
N GLY A 99 -33.19 24.96 11.63
CA GLY A 99 -33.36 23.52 11.48
C GLY A 99 -33.98 23.11 10.14
N GLU A 100 -33.71 23.86 9.06
CA GLU A 100 -34.17 23.47 7.72
C GLU A 100 -33.60 22.10 7.34
N THR A 101 -34.46 21.16 6.93
CA THR A 101 -34.07 19.77 6.67
C THR A 101 -32.90 19.64 5.69
N ASN A 102 -32.93 20.40 4.58
CA ASN A 102 -31.86 20.39 3.58
C ASN A 102 -30.54 20.96 4.13
N ALA A 103 -30.61 21.99 4.98
CA ALA A 103 -29.45 22.60 5.60
C ALA A 103 -28.79 21.64 6.60
N LEU A 104 -29.60 20.96 7.42
CA LEU A 104 -29.16 19.93 8.36
C LEU A 104 -28.53 18.74 7.62
N ASP A 105 -29.15 18.27 6.54
CA ASP A 105 -28.65 17.17 5.73
C ASP A 105 -27.27 17.49 5.13
N VAL A 106 -27.14 18.64 4.46
CA VAL A 106 -25.86 19.11 3.91
C VAL A 106 -24.81 19.27 5.01
N PHE A 107 -25.19 19.89 6.13
CA PHE A 107 -24.24 20.14 7.20
C PHE A 107 -23.78 18.85 7.87
N TYR A 108 -24.67 17.95 8.26
CA TYR A 108 -24.30 16.74 9.00
C TYR A 108 -23.60 15.68 8.13
N ASN A 109 -23.84 15.66 6.81
CA ASN A 109 -23.26 14.65 5.92
C ASN A 109 -21.98 15.07 5.18
N ALA A 110 -21.56 16.34 5.23
CA ALA A 110 -20.32 16.75 4.57
C ALA A 110 -19.08 16.02 5.11
N ASP A 111 -18.01 15.85 4.31
CA ASP A 111 -16.76 15.27 4.80
C ASP A 111 -16.05 16.22 5.78
N ILE A 112 -16.16 17.55 5.58
CA ILE A 112 -15.52 18.58 6.40
C ILE A 112 -16.48 19.73 6.68
N ALA A 113 -16.59 20.19 7.93
CA ALA A 113 -17.27 21.43 8.28
C ALA A 113 -16.27 22.55 8.62
N LEU A 114 -16.32 23.65 7.88
CA LEU A 114 -15.65 24.91 8.19
C LEU A 114 -16.66 25.85 8.84
N VAL A 115 -16.49 26.16 10.12
CA VAL A 115 -17.48 26.92 10.89
C VAL A 115 -16.86 28.20 11.42
N ASP A 116 -17.32 29.35 10.91
CA ASP A 116 -16.94 30.66 11.41
C ASP A 116 -17.69 31.02 12.70
N VAL A 117 -16.94 31.21 13.78
CA VAL A 117 -17.48 31.56 15.10
C VAL A 117 -17.21 33.02 15.48
N SER A 118 -16.96 33.88 14.50
CA SER A 118 -16.58 35.28 14.73
C SER A 118 -17.72 36.11 15.31
N ILE A 119 -18.97 35.70 15.10
CA ILE A 119 -20.17 36.37 15.64
C ILE A 119 -20.59 35.69 16.94
N THR A 120 -20.43 36.39 18.06
CA THR A 120 -20.69 35.85 19.41
C THR A 120 -22.12 35.32 19.58
N GLN A 121 -23.11 35.97 18.98
CA GLN A 121 -24.52 35.58 19.05
C GLN A 121 -24.79 34.21 18.39
N GLN A 122 -23.98 33.81 17.40
CA GLN A 122 -24.14 32.55 16.66
C GLN A 122 -23.42 31.38 17.33
N GLN A 123 -22.45 31.66 18.22
CA GLN A 123 -21.58 30.65 18.82
C GLN A 123 -22.33 29.50 19.53
N PRO A 124 -23.36 29.73 20.35
CA PRO A 124 -24.04 28.64 21.05
C PRO A 124 -24.68 27.62 20.10
N SER A 125 -25.37 28.11 19.07
CA SER A 125 -26.02 27.27 18.05
C SER A 125 -25.00 26.51 17.20
N LEU A 126 -23.96 27.20 16.72
CA LEU A 126 -22.87 26.57 15.96
C LEU A 126 -22.16 25.47 16.76
N CYS A 127 -21.85 25.73 18.04
CA CYS A 127 -21.26 24.73 18.94
C CYS A 127 -22.18 23.52 19.14
N TYR A 128 -23.50 23.72 19.26
CA TYR A 128 -24.47 22.63 19.35
C TYR A 128 -24.43 21.75 18.09
N HIS A 129 -24.50 22.35 16.90
CA HIS A 129 -24.48 21.61 15.63
C HIS A 129 -23.16 20.86 15.40
N ILE A 130 -22.03 21.45 15.79
CA ILE A 130 -20.73 20.76 15.78
C ILE A 130 -20.78 19.51 16.68
N GLY A 131 -21.28 19.65 17.92
CA GLY A 131 -21.39 18.53 18.85
C GLY A 131 -22.30 17.41 18.35
N VAL A 132 -23.42 17.74 17.69
CA VAL A 132 -24.29 16.75 17.03
C VAL A 132 -23.52 15.98 15.95
N ARG A 133 -22.77 16.70 15.11
CA ARG A 133 -21.90 16.10 14.07
C ARG A 133 -20.91 15.10 14.67
N GLU A 134 -20.24 15.49 15.74
CA GLU A 134 -19.27 14.63 16.44
C GLU A 134 -19.93 13.38 17.02
N SER A 135 -21.15 13.50 17.57
CA SER A 135 -21.91 12.35 18.08
C SER A 135 -22.27 11.34 16.97
N MET A 136 -22.34 11.78 15.72
CA MET A 136 -22.56 10.94 14.54
C MET A 136 -21.26 10.40 13.92
N GLY A 137 -20.09 10.62 14.56
CA GLY A 137 -18.79 10.17 14.07
C GLY A 137 -18.18 11.05 12.97
N GLN A 138 -18.77 12.22 12.70
CA GLN A 138 -18.24 13.19 11.74
C GLN A 138 -17.24 14.13 12.43
N SER A 139 -15.98 13.71 12.47
CA SER A 139 -14.94 14.32 13.31
C SER A 139 -14.15 15.45 12.66
N TYR A 140 -14.28 15.67 11.35
CA TYR A 140 -13.50 16.69 10.64
C TYR A 140 -14.21 18.06 10.67
N ASN A 141 -14.07 18.75 11.80
CA ASN A 141 -14.63 20.09 12.02
C ASN A 141 -13.48 21.09 12.23
N ILE A 142 -13.46 22.19 11.48
CA ILE A 142 -12.44 23.25 11.57
C ILE A 142 -13.13 24.56 11.93
N ILE A 143 -12.62 25.20 12.97
CA ILE A 143 -13.15 26.47 13.46
C ILE A 143 -12.41 27.62 12.80
N LEU A 144 -13.17 28.55 12.21
CA LEU A 144 -12.67 29.82 11.68
C LEU A 144 -13.03 30.94 12.64
N THR A 145 -12.11 31.89 12.86
CA THR A 145 -12.40 33.07 13.69
C THR A 145 -11.64 34.29 13.21
N HIS A 146 -12.34 35.41 13.11
CA HIS A 146 -11.76 36.71 12.80
C HIS A 146 -11.13 37.29 14.07
N PHE A 147 -9.84 37.61 14.02
CA PHE A 147 -9.16 38.26 15.12
C PHE A 147 -9.00 39.76 14.84
N THR A 148 -9.46 40.56 15.80
CA THR A 148 -9.43 42.03 15.80
C THR A 148 -8.87 42.56 17.11
N ASP A 149 -8.54 43.85 17.17
CA ASP A 149 -8.03 44.48 18.40
C ASP A 149 -9.03 44.46 19.56
N GLU A 150 -10.33 44.46 19.24
CA GLU A 150 -11.45 44.33 20.17
C GLU A 150 -11.70 42.88 20.62
N THR A 151 -10.96 41.90 20.08
CA THR A 151 -11.16 40.50 20.42
C THR A 151 -10.77 40.26 21.87
N SER A 152 -11.76 39.92 22.70
CA SER A 152 -11.55 39.64 24.12
C SER A 152 -10.75 38.35 24.30
N GLU A 153 -9.67 38.45 25.09
CA GLU A 153 -8.86 37.30 25.49
C GLU A 153 -9.68 36.21 26.20
N LEU A 154 -10.72 36.61 26.95
CA LEU A 154 -11.62 35.69 27.64
C LEU A 154 -12.47 34.88 26.65
N LEU A 155 -12.92 35.48 25.54
CA LEU A 155 -13.69 34.79 24.51
C LEU A 155 -12.82 33.78 23.75
N VAL A 156 -11.59 34.16 23.41
CA VAL A 156 -10.62 33.25 22.77
C VAL A 156 -10.29 32.08 23.70
N LYS A 157 -10.10 32.34 25.00
CA LYS A 157 -9.90 31.30 26.02
C LYS A 157 -11.11 30.39 26.18
N ALA A 158 -12.33 30.95 26.16
CA ALA A 158 -13.56 30.17 26.26
C ALA A 158 -13.77 29.24 25.05
N LEU A 159 -13.64 29.76 23.83
CA LEU A 159 -13.72 28.96 22.60
C LEU A 159 -12.67 27.86 22.59
N ARG A 160 -11.44 28.17 23.00
CA ARG A 160 -10.38 27.17 23.14
C ARG A 160 -10.64 26.12 24.20
N LYS A 161 -11.34 26.45 25.28
CA LYS A 161 -11.68 25.48 26.33
C LYS A 161 -12.79 24.53 25.84
N THR A 162 -13.78 25.07 25.12
CA THR A 162 -14.94 24.30 24.64
C THR A 162 -14.62 23.46 23.40
N LEU A 163 -13.76 23.96 22.51
CA LEU A 163 -13.43 23.33 21.21
C LEU A 163 -11.94 23.00 21.09
N ALA A 164 -11.28 22.70 22.22
CA ALA A 164 -9.82 22.49 22.30
C ALA A 164 -9.31 21.39 21.36
N HIS A 165 -10.14 20.38 21.13
CA HIS A 165 -9.84 19.22 20.30
C HIS A 165 -9.98 19.49 18.80
N LEU A 166 -10.58 20.63 18.42
CA LEU A 166 -10.76 21.01 17.02
C LEU A 166 -9.66 21.97 16.54
N PRO A 167 -9.20 21.82 15.28
CA PRO A 167 -8.29 22.78 14.67
C PRO A 167 -8.98 24.14 14.52
N MET A 168 -8.39 25.16 15.14
CA MET A 168 -8.79 26.56 15.00
C MET A 168 -7.86 27.30 14.04
N ILE A 169 -8.42 28.03 13.09
CA ILE A 169 -7.71 28.87 12.14
C ILE A 169 -8.22 30.30 12.29
N VAL A 170 -7.28 31.19 12.54
CA VAL A 170 -7.57 32.61 12.71
C VAL A 170 -7.29 33.32 11.40
N TYR A 171 -8.22 34.14 10.92
CA TYR A 171 -7.94 35.07 9.84
C TYR A 171 -7.91 36.50 10.38
N ILE A 172 -6.94 37.26 9.90
CA ILE A 172 -6.65 38.62 10.32
C ILE A 172 -6.52 39.46 9.05
N LEU A 173 -7.06 40.67 9.07
CA LEU A 173 -6.78 41.71 8.08
C LEU A 173 -5.80 42.72 8.70
N PRO A 174 -4.49 42.67 8.38
CA PRO A 174 -3.51 43.59 8.96
C PRO A 174 -3.80 45.06 8.64
N ASN A 175 -4.11 45.33 7.37
CA ASN A 175 -4.43 46.66 6.83
C ASN A 175 -5.54 46.55 5.77
N ASP A 176 -6.32 47.61 5.55
CA ASP A 176 -7.46 47.66 4.61
C ASP A 176 -7.14 47.31 3.14
N ASN A 177 -5.87 47.36 2.74
CA ASN A 177 -5.40 47.03 1.39
C ASN A 177 -4.56 45.74 1.32
N SER A 178 -4.49 44.98 2.41
CA SER A 178 -3.67 43.76 2.51
C SER A 178 -4.47 42.48 2.28
N SER A 179 -3.77 41.38 1.97
CA SER A 179 -4.38 40.04 1.95
C SER A 179 -4.54 39.50 3.37
N LEU A 180 -5.50 38.58 3.56
CA LEU A 180 -5.69 37.93 4.85
C LEU A 180 -4.48 37.10 5.27
N VAL A 181 -4.11 37.24 6.53
CA VAL A 181 -3.06 36.45 7.18
C VAL A 181 -3.66 35.55 8.26
N SER A 182 -2.91 34.54 8.64
CA SER A 182 -3.24 33.59 9.69
C SER A 182 -1.98 33.25 10.47
N VAL A 183 -2.18 32.74 11.68
CA VAL A 183 -1.10 32.16 12.48
C VAL A 183 -0.72 30.77 11.93
N ASP A 184 0.57 30.51 11.82
CA ASP A 184 1.13 29.23 11.39
C ASP A 184 0.72 28.09 12.35
N LYS A 185 0.55 26.86 11.83
CA LYS A 185 0.18 25.67 12.64
C LYS A 185 1.19 25.39 13.76
N SER A 186 2.47 25.68 13.53
CA SER A 186 3.57 25.50 14.50
C SER A 186 3.62 26.57 15.59
N SER A 187 2.93 27.69 15.37
CA SER A 187 2.91 28.84 16.28
C SER A 187 1.66 28.80 17.14
N LYS A 188 1.83 28.88 18.47
CA LYS A 188 0.71 28.98 19.39
C LYS A 188 0.30 30.43 19.58
N ILE A 189 -1.02 30.69 19.60
CA ILE A 189 -1.58 31.99 19.98
C ILE A 189 -1.61 32.12 21.51
N ASP A 190 -0.48 31.88 22.18
CA ASP A 190 -0.44 31.86 23.66
C ASP A 190 -0.32 33.28 24.23
N ASN A 191 0.18 34.23 23.43
CA ASN A 191 0.35 35.61 23.84
C ASN A 191 -0.32 36.55 22.82
N ILE A 192 -1.52 37.03 23.16
CA ILE A 192 -2.31 37.96 22.34
C ILE A 192 -1.58 39.28 22.11
N ALA A 193 -0.83 39.78 23.10
CA ALA A 193 -0.05 41.01 22.95
C ALA A 193 1.08 40.85 21.93
N GLN A 194 1.74 39.68 21.91
CA GLN A 194 2.75 39.39 20.90
C GLN A 194 2.13 39.21 19.51
N LEU A 195 0.95 38.58 19.40
CA LEU A 195 0.24 38.48 18.12
C LEU A 195 -0.13 39.87 17.58
N LYS A 196 -0.59 40.79 18.44
CA LYS A 196 -0.87 42.18 18.07
C LYS A 196 0.38 42.90 17.56
N ALA A 197 1.50 42.77 18.28
CA ALA A 197 2.78 43.31 17.83
C ALA A 197 3.25 42.73 16.48
N ASP A 198 3.06 41.42 16.27
CA ASP A 198 3.39 40.75 15.00
C ASP A 198 2.50 41.26 13.84
N ILE A 199 1.23 41.61 14.10
CA ILE A 199 0.30 42.19 13.13
C ILE A 199 0.72 43.63 12.79
N GLU A 200 0.97 44.47 13.79
CA GLU A 200 1.44 45.86 13.61
C GLU A 200 2.72 45.92 12.77
N GLN A 201 3.67 45.00 13.03
CA GLN A 201 4.93 44.92 12.29
C GLN A 201 4.72 44.60 10.80
N ILE A 202 3.76 43.73 10.46
CA ILE A 202 3.42 43.42 9.06
C ILE A 202 2.71 44.61 8.40
N SER A 203 1.86 45.31 9.15
CA SER A 203 1.16 46.49 8.68
C SER A 203 2.10 47.63 8.32
N GLU A 204 3.20 47.82 9.07
CA GLU A 204 4.19 48.86 8.81
C GLU A 204 5.25 48.45 7.75
N LYS A 205 5.61 47.16 7.69
CA LYS A 205 6.69 46.65 6.80
C LYS A 205 6.29 45.33 6.12
N PRO A 206 5.51 45.39 5.02
CA PRO A 206 4.91 44.21 4.38
C PRO A 206 5.90 43.17 3.83
N TYR A 207 7.16 43.57 3.63
CA TYR A 207 8.24 42.75 3.07
C TYR A 207 9.05 41.97 4.12
N LEU A 208 8.84 42.23 5.43
CA LEU A 208 9.44 41.44 6.49
C LEU A 208 8.60 40.19 6.74
N LYS A 209 9.19 39.00 6.53
CA LYS A 209 8.56 37.74 6.93
C LYS A 209 8.54 37.66 8.46
N SER A 210 7.40 37.93 9.07
CA SER A 210 7.16 37.50 10.46
C SER A 210 7.03 35.98 10.46
N GLY A 211 7.97 35.28 11.10
CA GLY A 211 8.06 33.81 11.05
C GLY A 211 6.83 33.05 11.59
N ARG A 212 5.90 33.75 12.27
CA ARG A 212 4.68 33.18 12.86
C ARG A 212 3.41 33.37 12.04
N LEU A 213 3.42 34.34 11.12
CA LEU A 213 2.24 34.70 10.31
C LEU A 213 2.45 34.25 8.87
N ILE A 214 1.45 33.57 8.32
CA ILE A 214 1.43 33.09 6.94
C ILE A 214 0.15 33.55 6.26
N SER A 215 0.06 33.46 4.92
CA SER A 215 -1.19 33.80 4.25
C SER A 215 -2.33 32.87 4.70
N PHE A 216 -3.53 33.42 4.87
CA PHE A 216 -4.71 32.64 5.25
C PHE A 216 -4.97 31.50 4.24
N ARG A 217 -4.83 31.78 2.94
CA ARG A 217 -4.91 30.75 1.88
C ARG A 217 -3.91 29.61 2.08
N SER A 218 -2.66 29.92 2.44
CA SER A 218 -1.64 28.89 2.71
C SER A 218 -2.02 28.05 3.92
N ARG A 219 -2.44 28.67 5.02
CA ARG A 219 -2.87 27.97 6.24
C ARG A 219 -4.08 27.07 5.98
N MET A 220 -5.04 27.57 5.20
CA MET A 220 -6.24 26.81 4.84
C MET A 220 -5.89 25.62 3.95
N ARG A 221 -5.03 25.82 2.94
CA ARG A 221 -4.55 24.73 2.09
C ARG A 221 -3.85 23.64 2.90
N GLN A 222 -3.02 24.00 3.89
CA GLN A 222 -2.37 23.04 4.78
C GLN A 222 -3.39 22.23 5.59
N ALA A 223 -4.43 22.87 6.14
CA ALA A 223 -5.45 22.21 6.95
C ALA A 223 -6.26 21.19 6.12
N LEU A 224 -6.77 21.61 4.96
CA LEU A 224 -7.58 20.75 4.11
C LEU A 224 -6.77 19.58 3.52
N LYS A 225 -5.50 19.81 3.16
CA LYS A 225 -4.60 18.72 2.75
C LYS A 225 -4.33 17.71 3.87
N SER A 226 -4.16 18.16 5.12
CA SER A 226 -3.99 17.27 6.29
C SER A 226 -5.17 16.32 6.41
N VAL A 227 -6.39 16.85 6.36
CA VAL A 227 -7.62 16.08 6.48
C VAL A 227 -7.77 15.07 5.34
N GLN A 228 -7.49 15.48 4.09
CA GLN A 228 -7.53 14.57 2.94
C GLN A 228 -6.57 13.38 3.12
N ILE A 229 -5.35 13.63 3.61
CA ILE A 229 -4.35 12.58 3.87
C ILE A 229 -4.82 11.65 4.99
N GLU A 230 -5.31 12.20 6.10
CA GLU A 230 -5.77 11.44 7.26
C GLU A 230 -6.99 10.56 6.93
N ALA A 231 -8.00 11.11 6.25
CA ALA A 231 -9.21 10.36 5.86
C ALA A 231 -8.88 9.21 4.90
N SER A 232 -7.99 9.46 3.94
CA SER A 232 -7.52 8.43 3.02
C SER A 232 -6.69 7.36 3.74
N ALA A 233 -5.81 7.76 4.67
CA ALA A 233 -5.00 6.83 5.45
C ALA A 233 -5.87 5.94 6.35
N HIS A 234 -6.88 6.50 7.01
CA HIS A 234 -7.80 5.72 7.84
C HIS A 234 -8.59 4.69 7.01
N SER A 235 -9.09 5.10 5.84
CA SER A 235 -9.81 4.20 4.92
C SER A 235 -8.93 3.03 4.46
N ARG A 236 -7.67 3.32 4.11
CA ARG A 236 -6.67 2.30 3.74
C ARG A 236 -6.34 1.37 4.91
N GLU A 237 -6.09 1.91 6.09
CA GLU A 237 -5.76 1.08 7.27
C GLU A 237 -6.92 0.16 7.65
N LYS A 238 -8.16 0.65 7.61
CA LYS A 238 -9.34 -0.18 7.86
C LYS A 238 -9.45 -1.31 6.82
N PHE A 239 -9.19 -1.02 5.55
CA PHE A 239 -9.18 -2.04 4.50
C PHE A 239 -8.09 -3.10 4.73
N LEU A 240 -6.85 -2.68 5.01
CA LEU A 240 -5.75 -3.59 5.29
C LEU A 240 -5.98 -4.41 6.57
N SER A 241 -6.57 -3.82 7.61
CA SER A 241 -6.96 -4.53 8.83
C SER A 241 -7.99 -5.62 8.55
N ASP A 242 -9.01 -5.34 7.73
CA ASP A 242 -10.01 -6.33 7.36
C ASP A 242 -9.43 -7.44 6.47
N LEU A 243 -8.46 -7.14 5.60
CA LEU A 243 -7.72 -8.17 4.87
C LEU A 243 -6.92 -9.10 5.79
N ARG A 244 -6.33 -8.57 6.87
CA ARG A 244 -5.64 -9.41 7.88
C ARG A 244 -6.62 -10.39 8.53
N LYS A 245 -7.82 -9.92 8.91
CA LYS A 245 -8.89 -10.80 9.43
C LYS A 245 -9.31 -11.87 8.43
N ALA A 246 -9.42 -11.52 7.15
CA ALA A 246 -9.75 -12.47 6.11
C ALA A 246 -8.73 -13.62 6.02
N ARG A 247 -7.44 -13.32 6.21
CA ARG A 247 -6.35 -14.33 6.21
C ARG A 247 -6.29 -15.17 7.49
N GLU A 248 -6.89 -14.69 8.57
CA GLU A 248 -7.00 -15.44 9.84
C GLU A 248 -8.21 -16.38 9.85
N THR A 249 -9.10 -16.28 8.85
CA THR A 249 -10.28 -17.14 8.73
C THR A 249 -9.87 -18.54 8.26
N GLU A 250 -10.18 -19.57 9.06
CA GLU A 250 -9.81 -20.96 8.75
C GLU A 250 -10.60 -21.56 7.57
N ASP A 251 -11.88 -21.20 7.42
CA ASP A 251 -12.70 -21.63 6.29
C ASP A 251 -12.39 -20.79 5.04
N VAL A 252 -11.72 -21.43 4.07
CA VAL A 252 -11.36 -20.84 2.78
C VAL A 252 -12.59 -20.33 2.01
N ALA A 253 -13.73 -21.01 2.07
CA ALA A 253 -14.95 -20.59 1.39
C ALA A 253 -15.56 -19.35 2.04
N GLU A 254 -15.55 -19.29 3.38
CA GLU A 254 -15.96 -18.10 4.11
C GLU A 254 -15.04 -16.91 3.85
N ALA A 255 -13.72 -17.13 3.90
CA ALA A 255 -12.72 -16.11 3.61
C ALA A 255 -12.91 -15.52 2.19
N ASN A 256 -13.12 -16.38 1.18
CA ASN A 256 -13.38 -15.93 -0.19
C ASN A 256 -14.69 -15.12 -0.31
N ARG A 257 -15.79 -15.56 0.33
CA ARG A 257 -17.04 -14.77 0.36
C ARG A 257 -16.85 -13.40 0.99
N PHE A 258 -16.01 -13.30 2.01
CA PHE A 258 -15.70 -12.02 2.64
C PHE A 258 -14.84 -11.13 1.74
N LEU A 259 -13.81 -11.68 1.09
CA LEU A 259 -12.99 -10.98 0.11
C LEU A 259 -13.83 -10.47 -1.08
N ASP A 260 -14.75 -11.27 -1.60
CA ASP A 260 -15.65 -10.86 -2.69
C ASP A 260 -16.49 -9.62 -2.30
N LYS A 261 -17.00 -9.58 -1.06
CA LYS A 261 -17.70 -8.39 -0.52
C LYS A 261 -16.76 -7.20 -0.37
N MET A 262 -15.52 -7.43 0.06
CA MET A 262 -14.53 -6.36 0.20
C MET A 262 -14.11 -5.75 -1.13
N ARG A 263 -14.26 -6.48 -2.25
CA ARG A 263 -13.87 -6.02 -3.58
C ARG A 263 -14.53 -4.68 -3.95
N HIS A 264 -15.81 -4.48 -3.61
CA HIS A 264 -16.52 -3.21 -3.83
C HIS A 264 -15.89 -2.00 -3.13
N ARG A 265 -15.09 -2.21 -2.07
CA ARG A 265 -14.40 -1.11 -1.38
C ARG A 265 -13.21 -0.58 -2.18
N LEU A 266 -12.72 -1.33 -3.18
CA LEU A 266 -11.71 -0.85 -4.12
C LEU A 266 -12.28 0.17 -5.12
N ASP A 267 -13.60 0.30 -5.23
CA ASP A 267 -14.24 1.38 -5.99
C ASP A 267 -13.98 2.75 -5.35
N ASN A 268 -13.57 2.78 -4.07
CA ASN A 268 -13.15 4.00 -3.39
C ASN A 268 -11.70 4.38 -3.78
N PRO A 269 -11.48 5.54 -4.43
CA PRO A 269 -10.15 6.01 -4.80
C PRO A 269 -9.20 6.21 -3.62
N ASP A 270 -9.74 6.46 -2.42
CA ASP A 270 -8.92 6.62 -1.22
C ASP A 270 -8.31 5.28 -0.77
N VAL A 271 -8.91 4.16 -1.15
CA VAL A 271 -8.50 2.79 -0.80
C VAL A 271 -7.65 2.18 -1.90
N LEU A 272 -8.00 2.40 -3.18
CA LEU A 272 -7.31 1.79 -4.32
C LEU A 272 -5.89 2.35 -4.49
N SER A 273 -4.89 1.51 -4.18
CA SER A 273 -3.47 1.82 -4.35
C SER A 273 -2.71 0.54 -4.69
N VAL A 274 -1.45 0.67 -5.12
CA VAL A 274 -0.59 -0.50 -5.42
C VAL A 274 -0.46 -1.42 -4.22
N ASP A 275 -0.27 -0.87 -3.01
CA ASP A 275 -0.12 -1.67 -1.79
C ASP A 275 -1.42 -2.40 -1.43
N THR A 276 -2.56 -1.72 -1.44
CA THR A 276 -3.84 -2.34 -1.10
C THR A 276 -4.25 -3.41 -2.11
N LEU A 277 -4.02 -3.18 -3.41
CA LEU A 277 -4.25 -4.18 -4.45
C LEU A 277 -3.32 -5.39 -4.28
N TYR A 278 -2.03 -5.15 -4.05
CA TYR A 278 -1.05 -6.21 -3.82
C TYR A 278 -1.43 -7.08 -2.61
N GLN A 279 -1.78 -6.46 -1.47
CA GLN A 279 -2.25 -7.18 -0.29
C GLN A 279 -3.57 -7.93 -0.56
N PHE A 280 -4.47 -7.38 -1.37
CA PHE A 280 -5.70 -8.06 -1.75
C PHE A 280 -5.41 -9.35 -2.55
N MET A 281 -4.55 -9.25 -3.57
CA MET A 281 -4.10 -10.38 -4.37
C MET A 281 -3.42 -11.46 -3.54
N LEU A 282 -2.59 -11.09 -2.56
CA LEU A 282 -1.99 -12.05 -1.62
C LEU A 282 -3.04 -12.82 -0.82
N SER A 283 -4.14 -12.15 -0.42
CA SER A 283 -5.21 -12.81 0.34
C SER A 283 -5.94 -13.85 -0.50
N TYR A 284 -6.22 -13.56 -1.78
CA TYR A 284 -6.74 -14.59 -2.70
C TYR A 284 -5.74 -15.71 -2.97
N ARG A 285 -4.45 -15.37 -3.11
CA ARG A 285 -3.39 -16.34 -3.36
C ARG A 285 -3.27 -17.34 -2.22
N ASP A 286 -3.34 -16.89 -0.98
CA ASP A 286 -3.27 -17.74 0.20
C ASP A 286 -4.44 -18.74 0.24
N ASN A 287 -5.59 -18.34 -0.30
CA ASN A 287 -6.78 -19.17 -0.53
C ASN A 287 -6.76 -19.96 -1.86
N GLN A 288 -5.70 -19.84 -2.66
CA GLN A 288 -5.57 -20.39 -4.02
C GLN A 288 -6.72 -20.00 -4.99
N ASN A 289 -7.37 -18.85 -4.75
CA ASN A 289 -8.44 -18.35 -5.60
C ASN A 289 -7.87 -17.55 -6.80
N TYR A 290 -7.21 -18.26 -7.72
CA TYR A 290 -6.52 -17.65 -8.85
C TYR A 290 -7.49 -17.00 -9.86
N ASP A 291 -8.69 -17.55 -10.02
CA ASP A 291 -9.73 -16.93 -10.85
C ASP A 291 -10.10 -15.54 -10.36
N ALA A 292 -10.29 -15.35 -9.05
CA ALA A 292 -10.59 -14.02 -8.49
C ALA A 292 -9.40 -13.05 -8.59
N MET A 293 -8.15 -13.53 -8.47
CA MET A 293 -6.96 -12.69 -8.71
C MET A 293 -6.92 -12.16 -10.14
N ILE A 294 -7.18 -13.03 -11.12
CA ILE A 294 -7.13 -12.69 -12.55
C ILE A 294 -8.29 -11.75 -12.89
N SER A 295 -9.52 -12.08 -12.47
CA SER A 295 -10.68 -11.19 -12.68
C SER A 295 -10.48 -9.81 -12.06
N LEU A 296 -9.86 -9.72 -10.88
CA LEU A 296 -9.57 -8.44 -10.24
C LEU A 296 -8.71 -7.53 -11.13
N ILE A 297 -7.63 -8.08 -11.68
CA ILE A 297 -6.71 -7.32 -12.55
C ILE A 297 -7.34 -7.03 -13.90
N ASP A 298 -8.04 -7.99 -14.50
CA ASP A 298 -8.72 -7.82 -15.78
C ASP A 298 -9.78 -6.70 -15.69
N ASP A 299 -10.53 -6.62 -14.59
CA ASP A 299 -11.55 -5.58 -14.39
C ASP A 299 -10.93 -4.21 -14.11
N LEU A 300 -9.85 -4.14 -13.31
CA LEU A 300 -9.13 -2.88 -13.08
C LEU A 300 -8.43 -2.36 -14.35
N SER A 301 -7.99 -3.25 -15.23
CA SER A 301 -7.34 -2.89 -16.50
C SER A 301 -8.32 -2.29 -17.52
N ARG A 302 -9.63 -2.49 -17.35
CA ARG A 302 -10.68 -1.87 -18.17
C ARG A 302 -10.95 -0.41 -17.78
N ILE A 303 -10.47 0.03 -16.62
CA ILE A 303 -10.66 1.40 -16.14
C ILE A 303 -9.63 2.30 -16.83
N GLU A 304 -10.11 3.33 -17.53
CA GLU A 304 -9.24 4.33 -18.15
C GLU A 304 -8.31 4.98 -17.12
N ASN A 305 -7.04 5.15 -17.48
CA ASN A 305 -5.99 5.74 -16.64
C ASN A 305 -5.67 4.96 -15.34
N CYS A 306 -6.08 3.70 -15.19
CA CYS A 306 -5.68 2.86 -14.06
C CYS A 306 -4.25 2.33 -14.24
N SER A 307 -3.24 3.08 -13.78
CA SER A 307 -1.83 2.68 -13.87
C SER A 307 -1.38 1.71 -12.77
N ILE A 308 -2.20 1.47 -11.74
CA ILE A 308 -1.86 0.61 -10.59
C ILE A 308 -1.56 -0.82 -11.03
N VAL A 309 -2.29 -1.33 -12.02
CA VAL A 309 -2.10 -2.70 -12.54
C VAL A 309 -0.74 -2.91 -13.22
N ASN A 310 -0.09 -1.81 -13.66
CA ASN A 310 1.22 -1.86 -14.31
C ASN A 310 2.38 -1.99 -13.32
N ALA A 311 2.13 -1.85 -12.01
CA ALA A 311 3.15 -2.06 -11.00
C ALA A 311 3.75 -3.47 -11.10
N GLN A 312 5.08 -3.57 -11.10
CA GLN A 312 5.79 -4.84 -11.31
C GLN A 312 5.34 -5.96 -10.36
N ALA A 313 5.13 -5.64 -9.07
CA ALA A 313 4.67 -6.62 -8.09
C ALA A 313 3.25 -7.14 -8.38
N VAL A 314 2.38 -6.29 -8.94
CA VAL A 314 1.01 -6.66 -9.34
C VAL A 314 1.05 -7.54 -10.59
N ARG A 315 1.79 -7.13 -11.62
CA ARG A 315 1.99 -7.95 -12.84
C ARG A 315 2.60 -9.31 -12.54
N PHE A 316 3.55 -9.38 -11.59
CA PHE A 316 4.12 -10.63 -11.11
C PHE A 316 3.06 -11.56 -10.51
N LEU A 317 2.23 -11.06 -9.58
CA LEU A 317 1.16 -11.87 -8.99
C LEU A 317 0.08 -12.28 -10.00
N TYR A 318 -0.17 -11.44 -11.00
CA TYR A 318 -1.08 -11.73 -12.09
C TYR A 318 -0.58 -12.86 -12.99
N ALA A 319 0.66 -12.75 -13.48
CA ALA A 319 1.30 -13.80 -14.28
C ALA A 319 1.43 -15.11 -13.49
N PHE A 320 1.75 -14.99 -12.20
CA PHE A 320 1.71 -16.12 -11.28
C PHE A 320 0.32 -16.76 -11.30
N ALA A 321 -0.75 -16.02 -10.99
CA ALA A 321 -2.11 -16.56 -10.94
C ALA A 321 -2.55 -17.22 -12.27
N LEU A 322 -2.23 -16.62 -13.42
CA LEU A 322 -2.46 -17.20 -14.75
C LEU A 322 -1.80 -18.57 -14.88
N ASN A 323 -0.49 -18.66 -14.59
CA ASN A 323 0.23 -19.92 -14.66
C ASN A 323 -0.37 -21.00 -13.74
N ARG A 324 -0.82 -20.60 -12.55
CA ARG A 324 -1.44 -21.51 -11.58
C ARG A 324 -2.81 -22.01 -12.02
N ARG A 325 -3.65 -21.11 -12.57
CA ARG A 325 -4.99 -21.43 -13.05
C ARG A 325 -4.96 -22.35 -14.28
N ASN A 326 -4.02 -22.11 -15.19
CA ASN A 326 -3.73 -22.98 -16.33
C ASN A 326 -4.98 -23.32 -17.20
N LYS A 327 -5.86 -22.34 -17.45
CA LYS A 327 -6.84 -22.45 -18.54
C LYS A 327 -6.13 -22.25 -19.89
N GLU A 328 -6.79 -22.59 -20.98
CA GLU A 328 -6.27 -22.41 -22.33
C GLU A 328 -5.79 -20.96 -22.54
N GLY A 329 -4.55 -20.79 -23.02
CA GLY A 329 -3.90 -19.50 -23.22
C GLY A 329 -3.33 -18.81 -21.96
N ASP A 330 -3.62 -19.29 -20.75
CA ASP A 330 -3.16 -18.63 -19.52
C ASP A 330 -1.64 -18.61 -19.40
N ARG A 331 -0.96 -19.73 -19.69
CA ARG A 331 0.50 -19.82 -19.57
C ARG A 331 1.24 -18.99 -20.59
N ASP A 332 0.67 -18.81 -21.78
CA ASP A 332 1.24 -17.95 -22.80
C ASP A 332 1.12 -16.48 -22.40
N ARG A 333 -0.06 -16.07 -21.91
CA ARG A 333 -0.28 -14.74 -21.32
C ARG A 333 0.60 -14.48 -20.09
N ALA A 334 0.79 -15.49 -19.24
CA ALA A 334 1.67 -15.40 -18.08
C ALA A 334 3.11 -15.15 -18.51
N LEU A 335 3.59 -15.91 -19.51
CA LEU A 335 4.93 -15.78 -20.03
C LEU A 335 5.13 -14.42 -20.70
N GLU A 336 4.19 -13.98 -21.54
CA GLU A 336 4.21 -12.65 -22.16
C GLU A 336 4.32 -11.55 -21.10
N THR A 337 3.49 -11.61 -20.05
CA THR A 337 3.52 -10.66 -18.94
C THR A 337 4.88 -10.64 -18.24
N VAL A 338 5.47 -11.82 -17.96
CA VAL A 338 6.79 -11.90 -17.31
C VAL A 338 7.89 -11.34 -18.21
N LEU A 339 7.87 -11.67 -19.51
CA LEU A 339 8.85 -11.16 -20.47
C LEU A 339 8.76 -9.64 -20.61
N GLN A 340 7.54 -9.07 -20.60
CA GLN A 340 7.33 -7.62 -20.55
C GLN A 340 7.92 -7.01 -19.27
N ILE A 341 7.71 -7.62 -18.10
CA ILE A 341 8.36 -7.15 -16.85
C ILE A 341 9.87 -7.11 -16.98
N ILE A 342 10.47 -8.13 -17.60
CA ILE A 342 11.92 -8.21 -17.79
C ILE A 342 12.40 -7.17 -18.81
N SER A 343 11.67 -6.96 -19.91
CA SER A 343 12.06 -5.99 -20.94
C SER A 343 11.92 -4.54 -20.47
N ASP A 344 10.92 -4.22 -19.67
CA ASP A 344 10.69 -2.86 -19.15
C ASP A 344 11.78 -2.43 -18.15
N ASN A 345 12.49 -3.39 -17.55
CA ASN A 345 13.53 -3.16 -16.56
C ASN A 345 14.93 -3.22 -17.20
N THR A 346 15.18 -2.33 -18.17
CA THR A 346 16.43 -2.26 -18.94
C THR A 346 17.68 -1.93 -18.11
N ASP A 347 17.51 -1.41 -16.90
CA ASP A 347 18.60 -0.95 -16.03
C ASP A 347 19.26 -2.08 -15.22
N GLY A 348 18.88 -3.33 -15.46
CA GLY A 348 19.50 -4.52 -14.86
C GLY A 348 18.94 -4.96 -13.51
N THR A 349 17.90 -4.29 -13.00
CA THR A 349 17.33 -4.50 -11.65
C THR A 349 16.12 -5.44 -11.62
N VAL A 350 16.08 -6.45 -12.48
CA VAL A 350 14.99 -7.44 -12.47
C VAL A 350 15.15 -8.35 -11.25
N SER A 351 14.11 -8.44 -10.42
CA SER A 351 14.10 -9.37 -9.27
C SER A 351 14.33 -10.82 -9.73
N PRO A 352 15.19 -11.60 -9.05
CA PRO A 352 15.37 -13.03 -9.31
C PRO A 352 14.05 -13.81 -9.31
N ASP A 353 13.05 -13.36 -8.56
CA ASP A 353 11.72 -13.98 -8.50
C ASP A 353 11.00 -13.92 -9.85
N VAL A 354 11.08 -12.78 -10.55
CA VAL A 354 10.47 -12.60 -11.88
C VAL A 354 11.13 -13.54 -12.88
N VAL A 355 12.46 -13.64 -12.84
CA VAL A 355 13.24 -14.54 -13.71
C VAL A 355 12.89 -16.01 -13.40
N CYS A 356 12.78 -16.36 -12.12
CA CYS A 356 12.35 -17.70 -11.69
C CYS A 356 10.92 -18.02 -12.09
N LEU A 357 10.02 -17.04 -12.17
CA LEU A 357 8.66 -17.25 -12.63
C LEU A 357 8.62 -17.64 -14.11
N ALA A 358 9.48 -17.05 -14.96
CA ALA A 358 9.63 -17.51 -16.35
C ALA A 358 10.06 -18.98 -16.39
N GLY A 359 11.08 -19.35 -15.62
CA GLY A 359 11.53 -20.74 -15.50
C GLY A 359 10.44 -21.68 -14.98
N ARG A 360 9.64 -21.21 -14.02
CA ARG A 360 8.51 -21.96 -13.45
C ARG A 360 7.42 -22.22 -14.49
N ILE A 361 7.06 -21.24 -15.31
CA ILE A 361 6.05 -21.41 -16.36
C ILE A 361 6.47 -22.51 -17.35
N TYR A 362 7.73 -22.47 -17.81
CA TYR A 362 8.26 -23.51 -18.70
C TYR A 362 8.34 -24.88 -18.01
N LYS A 363 8.80 -24.92 -16.76
CA LYS A 363 8.80 -26.16 -15.97
C LYS A 363 7.39 -26.75 -15.85
N ASP A 364 6.39 -25.91 -15.62
CA ASP A 364 5.00 -26.35 -15.51
C ASP A 364 4.44 -26.80 -16.88
N LYS A 365 4.86 -26.19 -18.00
CA LYS A 365 4.56 -26.70 -19.35
C LYS A 365 5.13 -28.11 -19.56
N PHE A 366 6.39 -28.32 -19.21
CA PHE A 366 7.06 -29.63 -19.28
C PHE A 366 6.39 -30.70 -18.40
N ILE A 367 6.02 -30.35 -17.17
CA ILE A 367 5.31 -31.28 -16.27
C ILE A 367 3.93 -31.64 -16.86
N ASN A 368 3.18 -30.66 -17.37
CA ASN A 368 1.85 -30.88 -17.94
C ASN A 368 1.87 -31.66 -19.25
N SER A 369 2.95 -31.60 -20.02
CA SER A 369 3.16 -32.45 -21.20
C SER A 369 3.55 -33.88 -20.83
N ASN A 370 3.29 -34.32 -19.60
CA ASN A 370 3.76 -35.61 -19.07
C ASN A 370 5.26 -35.84 -19.30
N TYR A 371 6.06 -34.78 -19.15
CA TYR A 371 7.52 -34.79 -19.30
C TYR A 371 8.03 -35.07 -20.72
N GLU A 372 7.21 -34.82 -21.75
CA GLU A 372 7.57 -35.02 -23.16
C GLU A 372 8.11 -33.75 -23.85
N ASP A 373 7.70 -32.56 -23.43
CA ASP A 373 8.11 -31.28 -24.04
C ASP A 373 9.53 -30.88 -23.63
N ARG A 374 10.51 -31.38 -24.39
CA ARG A 374 11.93 -31.10 -24.17
C ARG A 374 12.31 -29.64 -24.43
N GLU A 375 11.59 -28.93 -25.29
CA GLU A 375 11.85 -27.51 -25.53
C GLU A 375 11.52 -26.69 -24.29
N SER A 376 10.36 -26.95 -23.65
CA SER A 376 10.02 -26.33 -22.38
C SER A 376 11.00 -26.70 -21.27
N LEU A 377 11.51 -27.94 -21.24
CA LEU A 377 12.57 -28.32 -20.29
C LEU A 377 13.83 -27.47 -20.47
N ASP A 378 14.34 -27.35 -21.69
CA ASP A 378 15.55 -26.58 -21.98
C ASP A 378 15.35 -25.08 -21.67
N LYS A 379 14.18 -24.54 -22.00
CA LYS A 379 13.81 -23.15 -21.64
C LYS A 379 13.72 -22.95 -20.13
N ALA A 380 13.16 -23.90 -19.39
CA ALA A 380 13.13 -23.83 -17.93
C ALA A 380 14.55 -23.80 -17.35
N ILE A 381 15.45 -24.65 -17.85
CA ILE A 381 16.87 -24.68 -17.46
C ILE A 381 17.54 -23.34 -17.77
N GLU A 382 17.34 -22.78 -18.97
CA GLU A 382 17.88 -21.48 -19.38
C GLU A 382 17.48 -20.37 -18.38
N TRP A 383 16.18 -20.28 -18.05
CA TRP A 383 15.66 -19.27 -17.14
C TRP A 383 16.13 -19.46 -15.69
N TYR A 384 16.15 -20.69 -15.17
CA TYR A 384 16.65 -20.94 -13.82
C TYR A 384 18.16 -20.72 -13.70
N ARG A 385 18.94 -21.04 -14.74
CA ARG A 385 20.36 -20.68 -14.83
C ARG A 385 20.55 -19.18 -14.77
N LYS A 386 19.84 -18.43 -15.61
CA LYS A 386 19.86 -16.96 -15.58
C LYS A 386 19.48 -16.40 -14.20
N ALA A 387 18.48 -16.96 -13.54
CA ALA A 387 18.09 -16.51 -12.21
C ALA A 387 19.17 -16.78 -11.15
N PHE A 388 19.82 -17.95 -11.22
CA PHE A 388 20.91 -18.33 -10.33
C PHE A 388 22.17 -17.48 -10.54
N ASP A 389 22.48 -17.11 -11.79
CA ASP A 389 23.59 -16.22 -12.14
C ASP A 389 23.35 -14.80 -11.62
N VAL A 390 22.11 -14.30 -11.69
CA VAL A 390 21.73 -12.99 -11.11
C VAL A 390 21.82 -13.03 -9.58
N SER A 391 21.29 -14.09 -8.96
CA SER A 391 21.38 -14.27 -7.52
C SER A 391 21.35 -15.76 -7.16
N PRO A 392 22.40 -16.29 -6.50
CA PRO A 392 22.46 -17.68 -6.10
C PRO A 392 21.55 -17.92 -4.89
N LEU A 393 20.30 -18.26 -5.18
CA LEU A 393 19.25 -18.51 -4.19
C LEU A 393 18.94 -20.01 -4.13
N GLU A 394 18.50 -20.47 -2.95
CA GLU A 394 18.19 -21.87 -2.69
C GLU A 394 17.18 -22.43 -3.70
N TYR A 395 16.09 -21.70 -3.92
CA TYR A 395 15.01 -22.12 -4.81
C TYR A 395 15.39 -22.08 -6.30
N SER A 396 16.23 -21.15 -6.75
CA SER A 396 16.70 -21.14 -8.15
C SER A 396 17.67 -22.29 -8.39
N GLY A 397 18.61 -22.51 -7.47
CA GLY A 397 19.59 -23.60 -7.56
C GLY A 397 18.98 -25.00 -7.49
N ILE A 398 18.04 -25.24 -6.58
CA ILE A 398 17.40 -26.56 -6.45
C ILE A 398 16.54 -26.91 -7.68
N ASN A 399 15.81 -25.92 -8.22
CA ASN A 399 15.02 -26.12 -9.43
C ASN A 399 15.91 -26.36 -10.65
N LEU A 400 16.99 -25.59 -10.79
CA LEU A 400 17.98 -25.79 -11.86
C LEU A 400 18.58 -27.21 -11.81
N THR A 401 19.05 -27.63 -10.64
CA THR A 401 19.65 -28.96 -10.44
C THR A 401 18.64 -30.07 -10.73
N THR A 402 17.40 -29.91 -10.27
CA THR A 402 16.31 -30.86 -10.54
C THR A 402 16.01 -30.98 -12.03
N LEU A 403 16.00 -29.87 -12.78
CA LEU A 403 15.75 -29.87 -14.22
C LEU A 403 16.93 -30.41 -15.01
N LEU A 404 18.18 -30.14 -14.60
CA LEU A 404 19.37 -30.77 -15.18
C LEU A 404 19.33 -32.29 -15.01
N ARG A 405 18.97 -32.78 -13.81
CA ARG A 405 18.71 -34.20 -13.58
C ARG A 405 17.60 -34.73 -14.50
N ALA A 406 16.55 -33.94 -14.75
CA ALA A 406 15.48 -34.33 -15.67
C ALA A 406 15.87 -34.36 -17.16
N ARG A 407 16.91 -33.62 -17.53
CA ARG A 407 17.56 -33.69 -18.84
C ARG A 407 18.49 -34.91 -18.98
N GLY A 408 18.79 -35.61 -17.88
CA GLY A 408 19.66 -36.79 -17.86
C GLY A 408 21.06 -36.54 -17.30
N GLU A 409 21.30 -35.36 -16.72
CA GLU A 409 22.58 -35.01 -16.09
C GLU A 409 22.72 -35.68 -14.72
N THR A 410 23.95 -35.96 -14.32
CA THR A 410 24.30 -36.49 -13.00
C THR A 410 25.37 -35.63 -12.33
N PHE A 411 25.54 -35.74 -11.01
CA PHE A 411 26.58 -34.97 -10.33
C PHE A 411 27.98 -35.35 -10.80
N GLU A 412 28.20 -36.58 -11.26
CA GLU A 412 29.49 -37.06 -11.74
C GLU A 412 29.86 -36.49 -13.11
N ASN A 413 28.87 -36.25 -13.98
CA ASN A 413 29.10 -35.83 -15.36
C ASN A 413 28.90 -34.32 -15.60
N ASN A 414 28.37 -33.58 -14.62
CA ASN A 414 28.01 -32.18 -14.79
C ASN A 414 28.62 -31.26 -13.69
N SER A 415 29.62 -30.47 -14.09
CA SER A 415 30.32 -29.54 -13.18
C SER A 415 29.44 -28.39 -12.68
N GLU A 416 28.46 -27.94 -13.47
CA GLU A 416 27.48 -26.94 -13.05
C GLU A 416 26.64 -27.45 -11.88
N MET A 417 26.16 -28.70 -11.94
CA MET A 417 25.44 -29.32 -10.82
C MET A 417 26.31 -29.42 -9.55
N GLN A 418 27.58 -29.78 -9.69
CA GLN A 418 28.53 -29.82 -8.56
C GLN A 418 28.71 -28.43 -7.93
N GLN A 419 28.88 -27.39 -8.76
CA GLN A 419 29.01 -26.01 -8.29
C GLN A 419 27.75 -25.55 -7.56
N ILE A 420 26.56 -25.81 -8.12
CA ILE A 420 25.29 -25.48 -7.47
C ILE A 420 25.18 -26.21 -6.12
N ALA A 421 25.55 -27.49 -6.05
CA ALA A 421 25.53 -28.24 -4.79
C ALA A 421 26.44 -27.62 -3.72
N VAL A 422 27.63 -27.15 -4.07
CA VAL A 422 28.52 -26.44 -3.13
C VAL A 422 27.84 -25.17 -2.61
N VAL A 423 27.23 -24.39 -3.50
CA VAL A 423 26.53 -23.15 -3.13
C VAL A 423 25.32 -23.43 -2.23
N LEU A 424 24.48 -24.42 -2.57
CA LEU A 424 23.32 -24.82 -1.78
C LEU A 424 23.72 -25.30 -0.39
N ASN A 425 24.76 -26.15 -0.28
CA ASN A 425 25.26 -26.60 1.02
C ASN A 425 25.83 -25.44 1.85
N SER A 426 26.47 -24.45 1.22
CA SER A 426 26.94 -23.25 1.91
C SER A 426 25.80 -22.36 2.40
N LEU A 427 24.73 -22.20 1.60
CA LEU A 427 23.52 -21.46 1.98
C LEU A 427 22.83 -22.11 3.18
N LEU A 428 22.57 -23.42 3.09
CA LEU A 428 21.94 -24.19 4.16
C LEU A 428 22.83 -24.21 5.43
N GLY A 429 24.14 -24.37 5.27
CA GLY A 429 25.09 -24.34 6.39
C GLY A 429 25.04 -23.03 7.18
N ARG A 430 24.81 -21.89 6.52
CA ARG A 430 24.62 -20.58 7.18
C ARG A 430 23.32 -20.48 7.97
N LYS A 431 22.28 -21.25 7.62
CA LYS A 431 21.01 -21.32 8.37
C LYS A 431 21.12 -22.17 9.63
N GLY A 432 22.16 -22.99 9.74
CA GLY A 432 22.44 -23.82 10.91
C GLY A 432 21.82 -25.22 10.82
N ALA A 433 21.79 -25.91 11.96
CA ALA A 433 21.35 -27.31 12.03
C ALA A 433 19.85 -27.45 11.73
N LEU A 434 19.47 -28.53 11.02
CA LEU A 434 18.08 -28.85 10.64
C LEU A 434 17.08 -28.76 11.80
N ALA A 435 17.48 -29.18 13.00
CA ALA A 435 16.65 -29.14 14.20
C ALA A 435 16.19 -27.71 14.54
N ASN A 436 17.02 -26.71 14.25
CA ASN A 436 16.80 -25.30 14.59
C ASN A 436 16.10 -24.50 13.49
N LEU A 437 15.91 -25.08 12.29
CA LEU A 437 15.21 -24.41 11.21
C LEU A 437 13.72 -24.26 11.56
N SER A 438 13.18 -23.05 11.42
CA SER A 438 11.75 -22.75 11.61
C SER A 438 11.02 -22.48 10.29
N GLU A 439 11.74 -22.09 9.25
CA GLU A 439 11.18 -21.74 7.96
C GLU A 439 11.00 -22.99 7.10
N TYR A 440 9.79 -23.20 6.58
CA TYR A 440 9.49 -24.39 5.79
C TYR A 440 10.40 -24.52 4.56
N TRP A 441 10.65 -23.43 3.84
CA TRP A 441 11.39 -23.48 2.58
C TRP A 441 12.87 -23.84 2.77
N ASP A 442 13.46 -23.44 3.90
CA ASP A 442 14.80 -23.87 4.28
C ASP A 442 14.83 -25.39 4.50
N VAL A 443 13.83 -25.93 5.22
CA VAL A 443 13.69 -27.38 5.47
C VAL A 443 13.38 -28.16 4.18
N ALA A 444 12.53 -27.62 3.31
CA ALA A 444 12.18 -28.22 2.03
C ALA A 444 13.39 -28.28 1.09
N THR A 445 14.20 -27.22 1.04
CA THR A 445 15.47 -27.21 0.29
C THR A 445 16.42 -28.26 0.85
N TYR A 446 16.56 -28.35 2.18
CA TYR A 446 17.37 -29.38 2.83
C TYR A 446 16.91 -30.79 2.44
N PHE A 447 15.61 -31.03 2.46
CA PHE A 447 15.00 -32.29 2.04
C PHE A 447 15.31 -32.61 0.57
N GLU A 448 15.07 -31.68 -0.35
CA GLU A 448 15.28 -31.87 -1.79
C GLU A 448 16.77 -32.11 -2.13
N VAL A 449 17.68 -31.35 -1.51
CA VAL A 449 19.14 -31.57 -1.65
C VAL A 449 19.53 -32.94 -1.13
N SER A 450 18.96 -33.39 0.00
CA SER A 450 19.24 -34.71 0.56
C SER A 450 18.74 -35.83 -0.36
N VAL A 451 17.57 -35.67 -0.99
CA VAL A 451 17.05 -36.63 -1.97
C VAL A 451 17.91 -36.67 -3.22
N LEU A 452 18.32 -35.50 -3.75
CA LEU A 452 19.22 -35.43 -4.92
C LEU A 452 20.59 -36.08 -4.65
N ALA A 453 21.09 -35.99 -3.42
CA ALA A 453 22.33 -36.62 -2.99
C ALA A 453 22.15 -38.08 -2.53
N GLU A 454 20.93 -38.63 -2.62
CA GLU A 454 20.58 -39.99 -2.18
C GLU A 454 20.88 -40.27 -0.68
N ASP A 455 20.98 -39.22 0.15
CA ASP A 455 21.10 -39.30 1.60
C ASP A 455 19.71 -39.40 2.24
N TYR A 456 19.07 -40.55 2.04
CA TYR A 456 17.73 -40.83 2.55
C TYR A 456 17.59 -40.71 4.08
N PRO A 457 18.60 -41.07 4.91
CA PRO A 457 18.54 -40.81 6.35
C PRO A 457 18.33 -39.32 6.69
N LYS A 458 19.05 -38.41 6.03
CA LYS A 458 18.85 -36.96 6.20
C LYS A 458 17.52 -36.49 5.62
N ALA A 459 17.13 -37.02 4.46
CA ALA A 459 15.84 -36.71 3.85
C ALA A 459 14.67 -37.07 4.79
N CYS A 460 14.72 -38.23 5.46
CA CYS A 460 13.70 -38.62 6.44
C CYS A 460 13.62 -37.67 7.65
N GLN A 461 14.76 -37.19 8.15
CA GLN A 461 14.79 -36.20 9.24
C GLN A 461 14.16 -34.87 8.80
N ALA A 462 14.47 -34.43 7.58
CA ALA A 462 13.90 -33.20 7.04
C ALA A 462 12.40 -33.34 6.78
N ALA A 463 11.94 -34.46 6.24
CA ALA A 463 10.52 -34.76 6.06
C ALA A 463 9.75 -34.75 7.40
N LEU A 464 10.32 -35.33 8.46
CA LEU A 464 9.74 -35.25 9.81
C LEU A 464 9.63 -33.79 10.29
N LYS A 465 10.69 -33.00 10.09
CA LYS A 465 10.69 -31.57 10.44
C LYS A 465 9.64 -30.79 9.64
N MET A 466 9.46 -31.08 8.35
CA MET A 466 8.41 -30.48 7.52
C MET A 466 7.02 -30.79 8.08
N ALA A 467 6.77 -32.02 8.52
CA ALA A 467 5.50 -32.41 9.15
C ALA A 467 5.25 -31.65 10.48
N ILE A 468 6.30 -31.47 11.29
CA ILE A 468 6.23 -30.71 12.55
C ILE A 468 5.86 -29.24 12.31
N LEU A 469 6.36 -28.63 11.21
CA LEU A 469 6.08 -27.23 10.87
C LEU A 469 4.64 -26.97 10.40
N LYS A 470 3.85 -28.01 10.10
CA LYS A 470 2.44 -27.92 9.66
C LYS A 470 2.21 -26.84 8.59
N PRO A 471 2.95 -26.87 7.47
CA PRO A 471 2.82 -25.87 6.42
C PRO A 471 1.46 -25.99 5.70
N PRO A 472 1.05 -24.95 4.97
CA PRO A 472 -0.09 -25.03 4.05
C PRO A 472 0.09 -26.16 3.02
N ILE A 473 -1.01 -26.79 2.61
CA ILE A 473 -0.99 -27.95 1.68
C ILE A 473 -0.22 -27.63 0.38
N TRP A 474 -0.34 -26.41 -0.14
CA TRP A 474 0.33 -26.03 -1.38
C TRP A 474 1.86 -26.02 -1.27
N PHE A 475 2.42 -25.81 -0.07
CA PHE A 475 3.87 -25.89 0.14
C PHE A 475 4.35 -27.32 -0.09
N LEU A 476 3.71 -28.28 0.57
CA LEU A 476 4.04 -29.72 0.48
C LEU A 476 3.93 -30.25 -0.94
N LYS A 477 2.89 -29.81 -1.66
CA LYS A 477 2.65 -30.23 -3.03
C LYS A 477 3.74 -29.73 -3.99
N SER A 478 4.35 -28.56 -3.74
CA SER A 478 5.45 -28.01 -4.54
C SER A 478 6.69 -28.87 -4.41
N THR A 479 7.04 -29.19 -3.17
CA THR A 479 8.16 -30.09 -2.88
C THR A 479 7.91 -31.48 -3.46
N MET A 480 6.69 -32.01 -3.33
CA MET A 480 6.34 -33.32 -3.86
C MET A 480 6.46 -33.39 -5.39
N GLU A 481 6.13 -32.31 -6.12
CA GLU A 481 6.34 -32.23 -7.58
C GLU A 481 7.83 -32.32 -7.94
N ASN A 482 8.71 -31.65 -7.19
CA ASN A 482 10.16 -31.78 -7.37
C ASN A 482 10.62 -33.22 -7.17
N ILE A 483 10.17 -33.88 -6.09
CA ILE A 483 10.55 -35.27 -5.82
C ILE A 483 10.02 -36.23 -6.89
N LYS A 484 8.78 -36.05 -7.36
CA LYS A 484 8.23 -36.85 -8.46
C LYS A 484 9.07 -36.72 -9.72
N LEU A 485 9.51 -35.51 -10.04
CA LEU A 485 10.37 -35.24 -11.18
C LEU A 485 11.73 -35.94 -11.00
N ILE A 486 12.37 -35.81 -9.84
CA ILE A 486 13.65 -36.49 -9.53
C ILE A 486 13.52 -38.01 -9.68
N ASN A 487 12.50 -38.60 -9.07
CA ASN A 487 12.29 -40.06 -9.06
C ASN A 487 11.99 -40.62 -10.44
N ARG A 488 11.18 -39.92 -11.26
CA ARG A 488 10.87 -40.38 -12.61
C ARG A 488 12.13 -40.46 -13.47
N CYS A 489 13.03 -39.49 -13.32
CA CYS A 489 14.27 -39.44 -14.07
C CYS A 489 15.26 -40.51 -13.61
N ALA A 490 15.30 -40.83 -12.30
CA ALA A 490 16.07 -41.95 -11.77
C ALA A 490 15.58 -43.34 -12.24
N ALA A 491 14.29 -43.48 -12.57
CA ALA A 491 13.72 -44.74 -13.06
C ALA A 491 13.91 -44.98 -14.58
N THR A 492 14.31 -43.94 -15.32
CA THR A 492 14.61 -44.02 -16.77
C THR A 492 16.11 -44.12 -17.10
N MET A 493 16.97 -43.99 -16.09
CA MET A 493 18.39 -44.37 -16.16
C MET A 493 18.54 -45.83 -15.76
#